data_AF-A0A486XAZ5-F1
#
_entry.id   AF-A0A486XAZ5-F1
#
_cell.length_a   1.000
_cell.length_b   1.000
_cell.length_c   1.000
_cell.angle_alpha   90.00
_cell.angle_beta   90.00
_cell.angle_gamma   90.00
#
_symmetry.space_group_name_H-M   'P 1'
#
loop_
_entity.id
_entity.type
_entity.pdbx_description
1 polymer ?
#
loop_
_entity_poly.entity_id
_entity_poly.type
_entity_poly.pdbx_seq_one_letter_code
_entity_poly.pdbx_strand_id
1 'polypeptide(L)'
;MSNKKIGLISLTALVLSSMIGSGIFSLPQNMAAVAGAEALLIGWLITGVGIIFLGLSFFFISRLKPELDGGIYTYAREGFGDLMGFLSAWGYWLCATIGIVG
;
A
#
# COMPACT_ATOMS: atom_id res chain seq x y z
N MET A 1 -1.86 -31.08 -0.91
CA MET A 1 -0.71 -30.17 -1.09
C MET A 1 -0.53 -29.39 0.19
N SER A 2 0.64 -29.47 0.85
CA SER A 2 0.88 -28.75 2.10
C SER A 2 0.90 -27.25 1.81
N ASN A 3 -0.08 -26.52 2.32
CA ASN A 3 -0.17 -25.06 2.22
C ASN A 3 1.01 -24.48 3.01
N LYS A 4 2.16 -24.25 2.35
CA LYS A 4 3.28 -23.52 2.92
C LYS A 4 2.86 -22.06 3.07
N LYS A 5 2.19 -21.75 4.17
CA LYS A 5 1.89 -20.38 4.56
C LYS A 5 3.22 -19.67 4.78
N ILE A 6 3.40 -18.54 4.10
CA ILE A 6 4.57 -17.69 4.29
C ILE A 6 4.45 -17.09 5.70
N GLY A 7 5.51 -17.19 6.50
CA GLY A 7 5.53 -16.62 7.85
C GLY A 7 5.51 -15.09 7.81
N LEU A 8 5.02 -14.45 8.88
CA LEU A 8 4.90 -12.99 8.99
C LEU A 8 6.21 -12.26 8.64
N ILE A 9 7.34 -12.73 9.17
CA ILE A 9 8.65 -12.13 8.92
C ILE A 9 8.99 -12.17 7.42
N SER A 10 8.76 -13.30 6.76
CA SER A 10 9.04 -13.46 5.33
C SER A 10 8.11 -12.61 4.46
N LEU A 11 6.83 -12.50 4.82
CA LEU A 11 5.88 -11.59 4.15
C LEU A 11 6.31 -10.12 4.30
N THR A 12 6.64 -9.69 5.52
CA THR A 12 7.10 -8.33 5.78
C THR A 12 8.39 -8.03 5.04
N ALA A 13 9.36 -8.94 5.07
CA ALA A 13 10.63 -8.78 4.33
C ALA A 13 10.41 -8.68 2.82
N LEU A 14 9.48 -9.47 2.27
CA LEU A 14 9.11 -9.41 0.85
C LEU A 14 8.56 -8.03 0.49
N VAL A 15 7.63 -7.50 1.28
CA VAL A 15 7.05 -6.16 1.06
C VAL A 15 8.11 -5.06 1.20
N LEU A 16 8.99 -5.14 2.20
CA LEU A 16 10.07 -4.16 2.36
C LEU A 16 11.03 -4.19 1.17
N SER A 17 11.37 -5.38 0.67
CA SER A 17 12.26 -5.52 -0.48
C SER A 17 11.67 -4.94 -1.76
N SER A 18 10.35 -5.09 -1.98
CA SER A 18 9.70 -4.53 -3.16
C SER A 18 9.60 -2.99 -3.08
N MET A 19 9.34 -2.44 -1.89
CA MET A 19 9.31 -0.98 -1.67
C MET A 19 10.67 -0.32 -1.90
N ILE A 20 11.76 -0.97 -1.47
CA ILE A 20 13.11 -0.48 -1.73
C ILE A 20 13.44 -0.56 -3.22
N GLY A 21 13.04 -1.67 -3.88
CA GLY A 21 13.26 -1.89 -5.31
C GLY A 21 12.51 -0.93 -6.24
N SER A 22 11.37 -0.39 -5.81
CA SER A 22 10.55 0.53 -6.62
C SER A 22 10.97 2.00 -6.56
N GLY A 23 12.16 2.34 -6.05
CA GLY A 23 12.72 3.69 -6.16
C GLY A 23 12.61 4.58 -4.92
N ILE A 24 12.75 4.01 -3.72
CA ILE A 24 12.76 4.78 -2.46
C ILE A 24 13.82 5.90 -2.42
N PHE A 25 14.90 5.75 -3.19
CA PHE A 25 15.98 6.75 -3.28
C PHE A 25 15.68 7.87 -4.29
N SER A 26 14.90 7.57 -5.34
CA SER A 26 14.61 8.52 -6.41
C SER A 26 13.59 9.59 -5.98
N LEU A 27 12.60 9.21 -5.15
CA LEU A 27 11.53 10.12 -4.72
C LEU A 27 12.05 11.29 -3.86
N PRO A 28 12.82 11.07 -2.77
CA PRO A 28 13.38 12.18 -1.99
C PRO A 28 14.35 13.04 -2.79
N GLN A 29 15.15 12.42 -3.68
CA GLN A 29 16.12 13.14 -4.50
C GLN A 29 15.44 14.11 -5.47
N ASN A 30 14.37 13.67 -6.15
CA ASN A 30 13.59 14.53 -7.05
C ASN A 30 12.85 15.64 -6.29
N MET A 31 12.28 15.31 -5.12
CA MET A 31 11.59 16.30 -4.29
C MET A 31 12.56 17.32 -3.69
N ALA A 32 13.75 16.91 -3.24
CA ALA A 32 14.78 17.81 -2.72
C ALA A 32 15.31 18.79 -3.78
N ALA A 33 15.33 18.37 -5.05
CA ALA A 33 15.77 19.21 -6.16
C ALA A 33 14.82 20.40 -6.43
N VAL A 34 13.54 20.27 -6.04
CA VAL A 34 12.49 21.27 -6.31
C VAL A 34 12.04 21.98 -5.02
N ALA A 35 11.97 21.25 -3.91
CA ALA A 35 11.54 21.72 -2.61
C ALA A 35 12.72 21.65 -1.63
N GLY A 36 13.01 22.76 -0.94
CA GLY A 36 14.09 22.81 0.06
C GLY A 36 13.93 21.74 1.16
N ALA A 37 15.04 21.44 1.86
CA ALA A 37 15.12 20.33 2.81
C ALA A 37 14.03 20.34 3.90
N GLU A 38 13.60 21.52 4.36
CA GLU A 38 12.53 21.66 5.37
C GLU A 38 11.17 21.20 4.86
N ALA A 39 10.81 21.58 3.62
CA ALA A 39 9.55 21.16 3.00
C ALA A 39 9.52 19.65 2.71
N LEU A 40 10.67 19.07 2.36
CA LEU A 40 10.80 17.63 2.15
C LEU A 40 10.54 16.84 3.45
N LEU A 41 11.12 17.26 4.57
CA LEU A 41 10.95 16.60 5.87
C LEU A 41 9.49 16.64 6.32
N ILE A 42 8.83 17.80 6.18
CA ILE A 42 7.41 17.95 6.51
C ILE A 42 6.54 17.07 5.60
N GLY A 43 6.80 17.06 4.30
CA GLY A 43 6.06 16.22 3.34
C GLY A 43 6.19 14.73 3.65
N TRP A 44 7.40 14.27 3.99
CA TRP A 44 7.64 12.89 4.42
C TRP A 44 6.95 12.54 5.73
N LEU A 45 6.92 13.48 6.68
CA LEU A 45 6.26 13.27 7.96
C LEU A 45 4.75 13.13 7.80
N ILE A 46 4.13 14.00 6.99
CA ILE A 46 2.69 13.92 6.66
C ILE A 46 2.38 12.60 5.95
N THR A 47 3.21 12.22 4.98
CA THR A 47 3.04 10.97 4.22
C THR A 47 3.16 9.75 5.13
N GLY A 48 4.17 9.73 6.00
CA GLY A 48 4.38 8.65 6.97
C GLY A 48 3.21 8.50 7.93
N VAL A 49 2.70 9.61 8.47
CA VAL A 49 1.51 9.62 9.32
C VAL A 49 0.29 9.09 8.56
N GLY A 50 0.06 9.54 7.33
CA GLY A 50 -1.03 9.06 6.49
C GLY A 50 -0.97 7.54 6.20
N ILE A 51 0.22 7.01 5.90
CA ILE A 51 0.43 5.58 5.67
C ILE A 51 0.17 4.76 6.93
N ILE A 52 0.54 5.27 8.12
CA ILE A 52 0.24 4.59 9.39
C ILE A 52 -1.28 4.49 9.59
N PHE A 53 -2.03 5.58 9.38
CA PHE A 53 -3.49 5.54 9.47
C PHE A 53 -4.13 4.60 8.45
N LEU A 54 -3.61 4.56 7.23
CA LEU A 54 -4.06 3.62 6.20
C LEU A 54 -3.80 2.16 6.62
N GLY A 55 -2.61 1.87 7.11
CA GLY A 55 -2.23 0.54 7.60
C GLY A 55 -3.08 0.09 8.78
N LEU A 56 -3.37 0.98 9.72
CA LEU A 56 -4.27 0.72 10.84
C LEU A 56 -5.70 0.43 10.38
N SER A 57 -6.19 1.18 9.39
CA SER A 57 -7.53 0.96 8.83
C SER A 57 -7.67 -0.46 8.26
N PHE A 58 -6.70 -0.90 7.45
CA PHE A 58 -6.68 -2.28 6.94
C PHE A 58 -6.51 -3.30 8.06
N PHE A 59 -5.62 -3.05 9.03
CA PHE A 59 -5.43 -3.93 10.18
C PHE A 59 -6.72 -4.15 10.97
N PHE A 60 -7.50 -3.10 11.22
CA PHE A 60 -8.79 -3.23 11.89
C PHE A 60 -9.78 -4.02 11.02
N ILE A 61 -9.92 -3.71 9.73
CA ILE A 61 -10.83 -4.43 8.84
C ILE A 61 -10.48 -5.92 8.78
N SER A 62 -9.19 -6.27 8.62
CA SER A 62 -8.75 -7.67 8.59
C SER A 62 -9.05 -8.43 9.90
N ARG A 63 -9.16 -7.74 11.04
CA ARG A 63 -9.54 -8.36 12.33
C ARG A 63 -11.05 -8.41 12.55
N LEU A 64 -11.80 -7.40 12.08
CA LEU A 64 -13.26 -7.36 12.18
C LEU A 64 -13.93 -8.34 11.21
N LYS A 65 -13.33 -8.53 10.04
CA LYS A 65 -13.85 -9.32 8.94
C LYS A 65 -12.82 -10.33 8.44
N PRO A 66 -12.40 -11.29 9.29
CA PRO A 66 -11.39 -12.29 8.94
C PRO A 66 -11.83 -13.23 7.82
N GLU A 67 -13.14 -13.32 7.53
CA GLU A 67 -13.67 -14.07 6.39
C GLU A 67 -13.33 -13.45 5.03
N LEU A 68 -12.96 -12.17 5.00
CA LEU A 68 -12.68 -11.43 3.76
C LEU A 68 -11.18 -11.49 3.43
N ASP A 69 -10.79 -12.53 2.68
CA ASP A 69 -9.38 -12.84 2.36
C ASP A 69 -8.90 -12.24 1.01
N GLY A 70 -9.78 -11.56 0.27
CA GLY A 70 -9.45 -10.99 -1.05
C GLY A 70 -8.90 -9.55 -1.02
N GLY A 71 -8.50 -9.07 0.16
CA GLY A 71 -7.86 -7.76 0.32
C GLY A 71 -8.76 -6.58 -0.05
N ILE A 72 -8.16 -5.56 -0.67
CA ILE A 72 -8.78 -4.24 -0.93
C ILE A 72 -10.09 -4.38 -1.73
N TYR A 73 -10.12 -5.28 -2.72
CA TYR A 73 -11.32 -5.56 -3.52
C TYR A 73 -12.48 -6.07 -2.67
N THR A 74 -12.26 -7.10 -1.87
CA THR A 74 -13.32 -7.71 -1.08
C THR A 74 -13.80 -6.79 0.03
N TYR A 75 -12.89 -6.00 0.64
CA TYR A 75 -13.26 -4.97 1.61
C TYR A 75 -14.15 -3.88 0.98
N ALA A 76 -13.81 -3.40 -0.21
CA ALA A 76 -14.61 -2.39 -0.92
C ALA A 76 -15.96 -2.96 -1.39
N ARG A 77 -15.98 -4.20 -1.87
CA ARG A 77 -17.19 -4.87 -2.35
C ARG A 77 -18.20 -5.09 -1.23
N GLU A 78 -17.75 -5.62 -0.09
CA GLU A 78 -18.64 -5.89 1.06
C GLU A 78 -19.14 -4.60 1.72
N GLY A 79 -18.31 -3.55 1.76
CA GLY A 79 -18.71 -2.28 2.36
C GLY A 79 -19.63 -1.42 1.48
N PHE A 80 -19.43 -1.43 0.17
CA PHE A 80 -20.02 -0.44 -0.75
C PHE A 80 -20.67 -1.03 -2.01
N GLY A 81 -20.68 -2.36 -2.17
CA GLY A 81 -21.29 -3.06 -3.29
C GLY A 81 -20.36 -3.34 -4.47
N ASP A 82 -20.90 -4.04 -5.48
CA ASP A 82 -20.11 -4.59 -6.59
C ASP A 82 -19.39 -3.55 -7.45
N LEU A 83 -20.00 -2.37 -7.66
CA LEU A 83 -19.40 -1.29 -8.46
C LEU A 83 -18.13 -0.73 -7.79
N MET A 84 -18.19 -0.49 -6.49
CA MET A 84 -17.05 0.04 -5.73
C MET A 84 -15.95 -1.01 -5.57
N GLY A 85 -16.32 -2.29 -5.44
CA GLY A 85 -15.38 -3.40 -5.57
C GLY A 85 -14.64 -3.35 -6.91
N PHE A 86 -15.37 -3.29 -8.03
CA PHE A 86 -14.76 -3.22 -9.37
C PHE A 86 -13.82 -2.01 -9.53
N LEU A 87 -14.26 -0.81 -9.14
CA LEU A 87 -13.44 0.40 -9.21
C LEU A 87 -12.16 0.29 -8.37
N SER A 88 -12.25 -0.33 -7.19
CA SER A 88 -11.09 -0.54 -6.33
C SER A 88 -10.07 -1.49 -6.98
N ALA A 89 -10.51 -2.61 -7.56
CA ALA A 89 -9.61 -3.54 -8.22
C ALA A 89 -8.97 -2.91 -9.47
N TRP A 90 -9.76 -2.21 -10.28
CA TRP A 90 -9.28 -1.55 -11.49
C TRP A 90 -8.32 -0.40 -11.18
N GLY A 91 -8.65 0.43 -10.18
CA GLY A 91 -7.78 1.50 -9.71
C GLY A 91 -6.45 0.98 -9.15
N TYR A 92 -6.50 -0.09 -8.35
CA TYR A 92 -5.27 -0.73 -7.84
C TYR A 92 -4.38 -1.24 -8.98
N TRP A 93 -4.98 -1.88 -9.99
CA TRP A 93 -4.25 -2.37 -11.15
C TRP A 93 -3.60 -1.23 -11.96
N LEU A 94 -4.30 -0.11 -12.16
CA LEU A 94 -3.73 1.07 -12.80
C LEU A 94 -2.57 1.67 -12.00
N CYS A 95 -2.73 1.82 -10.68
CA CYS A 95 -1.65 2.32 -9.83
C CYS A 95 -0.41 1.42 -9.90
N ALA A 96 -0.60 0.10 -9.87
CA ALA A 96 0.51 -0.86 -9.95
C ALA A 96 1.23 -0.81 -11.31
N THR A 97 0.47 -0.73 -12.41
CA THR A 97 1.06 -0.69 -13.77
C THR A 97 1.78 0.62 -14.05
N ILE A 98 1.21 1.76 -13.67
CA ILE A 98 1.87 3.06 -13.82
C ILE A 98 3.10 3.15 -12.92
N GLY A 99 2.99 2.67 -11.67
CA GLY A 99 4.08 2.74 -10.70
C GLY A 99 5.31 1.87 -11.04
N ILE A 100 5.15 0.86 -11.89
CA ILE A 100 6.25 -0.01 -12.35
C ILE A 100 6.91 0.52 -13.63
N VAL A 101 6.19 1.31 -14.44
CA VAL A 101 6.66 1.77 -15.77
C VAL A 101 7.36 3.14 -15.71
N GLY A 102 7.52 3.72 -14.52
CA GLY A 102 8.19 5.02 -14.29
C GLY A 102 9.67 4.93 -13.92
#